data_AF-A0AAD4TBU3-F1
#
_entry.id   AF-A0AAD4TBU3-F1
#
_cell.length_a   1.000
_cell.length_b   1.000
_cell.length_c   1.000
_cell.angle_alpha   90.00
_cell.angle_beta   90.00
_cell.angle_gamma   90.00
#
_symmetry.space_group_name_H-M   'P 1'
#
loop_
_entity.id
_entity.type
_entity.pdbx_description
1 polymer ?
#
loop_
_entity_poly.entity_id
_entity_poly.type
_entity_poly.pdbx_seq_one_letter_code
_entity_poly.pdbx_strand_id
1 'polypeptide(L)'
;MNQRLKSNDSNDLSTTSDSSSGILDEKILYLVSQSINWDPHILCLMACVCRKVSAVAKRVLWRELCISRAPRMVEGMAPANGRLNGGWDSLAKILFYCCGGKPSPNFQVEQVLKGHFASASRFSKTSGQSFLTKKCQTDVLYICDPCEHSTGNVSAGGSGGVDGGAADGNDDDLGVFRGVFKGFVKSKTRECLIKRQIQFEDHIRCPYCKSRVWSMTLAKLVPMKSALRKLGSVDGSRLEYFVCVHGHLHGTCWLTRLSSDDDDDGEDDELVGSSSTGKTSSSGEEVCETLICL
;
A
#
# COMPACT_ATOMS: atom_id res chain seq x y z
N MET A 1 -56.42 23.31 24.67
CA MET A 1 -55.82 24.25 25.63
C MET A 1 -55.94 23.68 27.02
N ASN A 2 -54.86 23.78 27.80
CA ASN A 2 -54.76 23.59 29.26
C ASN A 2 -54.80 22.13 29.78
N GLN A 3 -53.96 21.70 30.72
CA GLN A 3 -52.72 22.25 31.29
C GLN A 3 -52.03 21.10 32.04
N ARG A 4 -50.71 21.15 31.98
CA ARG A 4 -49.67 20.47 32.75
C ARG A 4 -50.06 20.12 34.20
N LEU A 5 -49.89 18.86 34.59
CA LEU A 5 -49.58 18.48 35.99
C LEU A 5 -48.12 18.03 36.05
N LYS A 6 -47.38 18.73 36.92
CA LYS A 6 -45.96 18.57 37.20
C LYS A 6 -45.87 17.83 38.53
N SER A 7 -45.20 16.70 38.57
CA SER A 7 -44.81 16.03 39.81
C SER A 7 -43.34 15.67 39.71
N ASN A 8 -42.55 16.31 40.56
CA ASN A 8 -41.12 16.13 40.72
C ASN A 8 -40.84 14.87 41.56
N ASP A 9 -39.73 14.23 41.18
CA ASP A 9 -38.73 13.55 42.00
C ASP A 9 -39.17 12.42 42.94
N SER A 10 -38.77 11.20 42.59
CA SER A 10 -38.05 10.33 43.52
C SER A 10 -37.11 9.43 42.74
N ASN A 11 -35.84 9.50 43.13
CA ASN A 11 -34.73 8.61 42.81
C ASN A 11 -35.15 7.23 42.29
N ASP A 12 -34.74 6.91 41.07
CA ASP A 12 -34.22 5.56 40.84
C ASP A 12 -32.99 5.64 39.93
N LEU A 13 -31.85 5.56 40.61
CA LEU A 13 -30.52 5.39 40.03
C LEU A 13 -30.47 3.98 39.44
N SER A 14 -31.11 3.79 38.29
CA SER A 14 -30.81 2.63 37.45
C SER A 14 -29.52 2.94 36.70
N THR A 15 -28.40 2.79 37.41
CA THR A 15 -27.08 2.54 36.83
C THR A 15 -27.20 1.34 35.90
N THR A 16 -27.56 1.59 34.65
CA THR A 16 -27.20 0.68 33.57
C THR A 16 -25.68 0.72 33.52
N SER A 17 -25.06 -0.27 34.15
CA SER A 17 -23.64 -0.53 34.08
C SER A 17 -23.22 -0.53 32.62
N ASP A 18 -22.63 0.57 32.19
CA ASP A 18 -21.96 0.69 30.91
C ASP A 18 -20.64 -0.07 31.06
N SER A 19 -20.71 -1.40 31.00
CA SER A 19 -19.63 -2.37 31.30
C SER A 19 -18.47 -2.34 30.29
N SER A 20 -18.24 -1.19 29.64
CA SER A 20 -17.16 -0.96 28.68
C SER A 20 -16.56 0.45 28.76
N SER A 21 -16.74 1.17 29.86
CA SER A 21 -16.00 2.42 30.13
C SER A 21 -14.62 2.11 30.72
N GLY A 22 -13.86 1.23 30.06
CA GLY A 22 -12.40 1.27 30.19
C GLY A 22 -11.92 2.65 29.73
N ILE A 23 -10.88 3.19 30.36
CA ILE A 23 -10.27 4.47 29.98
C ILE A 23 -9.98 4.45 28.48
N LEU A 24 -10.80 5.18 27.72
CA LEU A 24 -10.57 5.46 26.31
C LEU A 24 -10.37 6.96 26.20
N ASP A 25 -9.19 7.40 26.61
CA ASP A 25 -8.72 8.76 26.37
C ASP A 25 -7.97 8.77 25.04
N GLU A 26 -8.48 9.55 24.07
CA GLU A 26 -7.85 9.73 22.75
C GLU A 26 -6.41 10.23 22.88
N LYS A 27 -6.12 11.05 23.90
CA LYS A 27 -4.78 11.58 24.17
C LYS A 27 -3.85 10.47 24.65
N ILE A 28 -4.32 9.56 25.51
CA ILE A 28 -3.54 8.40 25.95
C ILE A 28 -3.26 7.50 24.75
N LEU A 29 -4.27 7.19 23.92
CA LEU A 29 -4.07 6.39 22.71
C LEU A 29 -3.07 7.02 21.74
N TYR A 30 -3.14 8.34 21.57
CA TYR A 30 -2.17 9.08 20.78
C TYR A 30 -0.75 8.92 21.35
N LEU A 31 -0.56 9.15 22.65
CA LEU A 31 0.76 9.04 23.30
C LEU A 31 1.32 7.62 23.24
N VAL A 32 0.48 6.60 23.46
CA VAL A 32 0.86 5.19 23.30
C VAL A 32 1.28 4.93 21.85
N SER A 33 0.48 5.37 20.88
CA SER A 33 0.78 5.20 19.44
C SER A 33 2.08 5.91 19.03
N GLN A 34 2.35 7.08 19.61
CA GLN A 34 3.60 7.80 19.41
C GLN A 34 4.79 7.05 20.04
N SER A 35 4.61 6.46 21.23
CA SER A 35 5.66 5.73 21.95
C SER A 35 6.11 4.46 21.22
N ILE A 36 5.21 3.81 20.47
CA ILE A 36 5.51 2.68 19.59
C ILE A 36 5.94 3.11 18.18
N ASN A 37 6.32 4.38 18.00
CA ASN A 37 6.73 4.96 16.73
C ASN A 37 5.73 4.74 15.57
N TRP A 38 4.43 4.83 15.89
CA TRP A 38 3.34 4.62 14.92
C TRP A 38 3.46 3.30 14.16
N ASP A 39 3.80 2.20 14.86
CA ASP A 39 3.90 0.89 14.24
C ASP A 39 2.57 0.44 13.61
N PRO A 40 2.52 0.18 12.29
CA PRO A 40 1.28 -0.16 11.60
C PRO A 40 0.69 -1.50 12.03
N HIS A 41 1.51 -2.50 12.41
CA HIS A 41 1.02 -3.79 12.87
C HIS A 41 0.30 -3.64 14.21
N ILE A 42 0.95 -2.99 15.17
CA ILE A 42 0.38 -2.76 16.49
C ILE A 42 -0.88 -1.89 16.40
N LEU A 43 -0.89 -0.86 15.54
CA LEU A 43 -2.08 -0.04 15.33
C LEU A 43 -3.25 -0.82 14.74
N CYS A 44 -3.00 -1.75 13.82
CA CYS A 44 -4.04 -2.65 13.31
C CYS A 44 -4.58 -3.57 14.42
N LEU A 45 -3.70 -4.16 15.22
CA LEU A 45 -4.09 -4.98 16.38
C LEU A 45 -4.95 -4.18 17.36
N MET A 46 -4.53 -2.95 17.71
CA MET A 46 -5.29 -2.06 18.58
C MET A 46 -6.67 -1.72 18.01
N ALA A 47 -6.75 -1.41 16.71
CA ALA A 47 -8.02 -1.10 16.05
C ALA A 47 -9.01 -2.29 16.03
N CYS A 48 -8.51 -3.52 16.13
CA CYS A 48 -9.32 -4.74 16.20
C CYS A 48 -9.84 -5.06 17.62
N VAL A 49 -9.30 -4.45 18.68
CA VAL A 49 -9.67 -4.77 20.07
C VAL A 49 -11.12 -4.45 20.37
N CYS A 50 -11.62 -3.28 19.96
CA CYS A 50 -13.03 -2.93 20.13
C CYS A 50 -13.49 -1.82 19.17
N ARG A 51 -14.82 -1.70 18.99
CA ARG A 51 -15.43 -0.68 18.12
C ARG A 51 -15.05 0.75 18.49
N LYS A 52 -14.88 1.04 19.79
CA LYS A 52 -14.52 2.39 20.25
C LYS A 52 -13.09 2.75 19.84
N VAL A 53 -12.11 1.85 20.02
CA VAL A 53 -10.72 2.04 19.55
C VAL A 53 -10.67 2.11 18.02
N SER A 54 -11.40 1.24 17.32
CA SER A 54 -11.52 1.32 15.85
C SER A 54 -12.01 2.69 15.36
N ALA A 55 -13.01 3.25 16.04
CA ALA A 55 -13.54 4.58 15.73
C ALA A 55 -12.53 5.70 16.00
N VAL A 56 -11.72 5.62 17.07
CA VAL A 56 -10.62 6.55 17.33
C VAL A 56 -9.53 6.41 16.28
N ALA A 57 -9.17 5.18 15.90
CA ALA A 57 -8.16 4.92 14.87
C ALA A 57 -8.54 5.57 13.53
N LYS A 58 -9.80 5.42 13.11
CA LYS A 58 -10.36 6.03 11.89
C LYS A 58 -10.37 7.55 11.90
N ARG A 59 -10.51 8.19 13.07
CA ARG A 59 -10.52 9.65 13.20
C ARG A 59 -9.14 10.26 13.32
N VAL A 60 -8.25 9.64 14.11
CA VAL A 60 -6.99 10.26 14.55
C VAL A 60 -5.79 9.42 14.13
N LEU A 61 -5.73 8.15 14.53
CA LEU A 61 -4.47 7.40 14.49
C LEU A 61 -3.93 7.17 13.07
N TRP A 62 -4.80 6.85 12.10
CA TRP A 62 -4.33 6.66 10.71
C TRP A 62 -3.79 7.94 10.09
N ARG A 63 -4.36 9.10 10.46
CA ARG A 63 -3.87 10.41 10.01
C ARG A 63 -2.46 10.65 10.53
N GLU A 64 -2.27 10.50 11.83
CA GLU A 64 -0.99 10.77 12.48
C GLU A 64 0.10 9.79 12.02
N LEU A 65 -0.23 8.52 11.84
CA LEU A 65 0.66 7.54 11.22
C LEU A 65 1.07 7.97 9.80
N CYS A 66 0.12 8.43 8.96
CA CYS A 66 0.46 8.87 7.61
C CYS A 66 1.38 10.10 7.62
N ILE A 67 1.11 11.08 8.50
CA ILE A 67 1.92 12.30 8.65
C ILE A 67 3.32 11.94 9.13
N SER A 68 3.44 11.07 10.14
CA SER A 68 4.72 10.62 10.68
C SER A 68 5.57 9.90 9.63
N ARG A 69 4.96 9.06 8.80
CA ARG A 69 5.68 8.15 7.91
C ARG A 69 5.96 8.72 6.52
N ALA A 70 5.12 9.65 6.04
CA ALA A 70 5.28 10.24 4.71
C ALA A 70 4.95 11.75 4.69
N PRO A 71 5.61 12.58 5.51
CA PRO A 71 5.23 13.97 5.73
C PRO A 71 5.18 14.79 4.44
N ARG A 72 6.20 14.68 3.59
CA ARG A 72 6.28 15.40 2.29
C ARG A 72 5.20 14.98 1.30
N MET A 73 4.76 13.73 1.37
CA MET A 73 3.68 13.24 0.51
C MET A 73 2.35 13.81 1.00
N VAL A 74 2.10 13.74 2.31
CA VAL A 74 0.84 14.16 2.94
C VAL A 74 0.62 15.67 2.89
N GLU A 75 1.67 16.48 3.07
CA GLU A 75 1.61 17.95 3.05
C GLU A 75 0.91 18.48 1.79
N GLY A 76 1.08 17.79 0.66
CA GLY A 76 0.41 18.15 -0.59
C GLY A 76 -1.00 17.61 -0.77
N MET A 77 -1.41 16.59 -0.03
CA MET A 77 -2.62 15.81 -0.33
C MET A 77 -3.83 16.30 0.47
N ALA A 78 -3.60 16.80 1.69
CA ALA A 78 -4.68 17.24 2.57
C ALA A 78 -5.21 18.63 2.14
N PRO A 79 -6.51 18.77 1.85
CA PRO A 79 -7.13 20.08 1.75
C PRO A 79 -7.11 20.77 3.12
N ALA A 80 -7.40 22.08 3.17
CA ALA A 80 -7.47 22.85 4.41
C ALA A 80 -8.40 22.25 5.49
N ASN A 81 -9.34 21.37 5.10
CA ASN A 81 -10.25 20.67 6.01
C ASN A 81 -9.71 19.31 6.52
N GLY A 82 -8.48 18.92 6.16
CA GLY A 82 -7.84 17.68 6.59
C GLY A 82 -8.45 16.39 6.05
N ARG A 83 -9.37 16.45 5.08
CA ARG A 83 -10.05 15.27 4.52
C ARG A 83 -9.38 14.80 3.24
N LEU A 84 -8.80 13.60 3.28
CA LEU A 84 -8.26 12.95 2.09
C LEU A 84 -9.33 12.24 1.28
N ASN A 85 -9.21 12.30 -0.06
CA ASN A 85 -9.98 11.44 -0.94
C ASN A 85 -9.65 9.97 -0.65
N GLY A 86 -10.68 9.15 -0.36
CA GLY A 86 -10.49 7.75 0.00
C GLY A 86 -10.16 7.49 1.47
N GLY A 87 -9.93 8.52 2.29
CA GLY A 87 -9.72 8.37 3.74
C GLY A 87 -8.26 8.12 4.16
N TRP A 88 -7.97 8.42 5.43
CA TRP A 88 -6.64 8.23 6.03
C TRP A 88 -6.28 6.76 6.21
N ASP A 89 -7.27 5.92 6.49
CA ASP A 89 -7.15 4.46 6.56
C ASP A 89 -6.64 3.86 5.24
N SER A 90 -7.16 4.33 4.11
CA SER A 90 -6.74 3.85 2.80
C SER A 90 -5.34 4.33 2.44
N LEU A 91 -4.97 5.56 2.83
CA LEU A 91 -3.59 6.02 2.67
C LEU A 91 -2.63 5.22 3.55
N ALA A 92 -3.01 4.91 4.80
CA ALA A 92 -2.22 4.07 5.69
C ALA A 92 -2.00 2.68 5.08
N LYS A 93 -3.04 2.05 4.52
CA LYS A 93 -2.88 0.80 3.75
C LYS A 93 -1.93 0.97 2.57
N ILE A 94 -2.05 2.04 1.79
CA ILE A 94 -1.12 2.29 0.68
C ILE A 94 0.31 2.40 1.19
N LEU A 95 0.54 2.99 2.37
CA LEU A 95 1.90 3.12 2.88
C LEU A 95 2.49 1.76 3.28
N PHE A 96 1.71 0.85 3.86
CA PHE A 96 2.26 -0.33 4.55
C PHE A 96 1.78 -1.68 4.03
N TYR A 97 0.77 -1.77 3.18
CA TYR A 97 0.21 -3.03 2.74
C TYR A 97 0.49 -3.29 1.26
N CYS A 98 1.19 -4.39 0.98
CA CYS A 98 1.25 -4.98 -0.35
C CYS A 98 0.00 -5.84 -0.56
N CYS A 99 -0.72 -5.65 -1.66
CA CYS A 99 -1.90 -6.46 -1.98
C CYS A 99 -1.59 -7.84 -2.56
N GLY A 100 -0.30 -8.17 -2.74
CA GLY A 100 0.14 -9.35 -3.45
C GLY A 100 -0.27 -9.31 -4.94
N GLY A 101 -0.27 -10.49 -5.54
CA GLY A 101 -0.49 -10.70 -6.97
C GLY A 101 -1.59 -11.72 -7.22
N LYS A 102 -2.45 -11.44 -8.19
CA LYS A 102 -3.50 -12.35 -8.63
C LYS A 102 -3.28 -12.70 -10.10
N PRO A 103 -3.65 -13.93 -10.53
CA PRO A 103 -3.64 -14.27 -11.94
C PRO A 103 -4.46 -13.26 -12.75
N SER A 104 -3.89 -12.77 -13.83
CA SER A 104 -4.57 -11.90 -14.79
C SER A 104 -4.19 -12.31 -16.23
N PRO A 105 -4.93 -11.88 -17.26
CA PRO A 105 -4.55 -12.15 -18.65
C PRO A 105 -3.13 -11.68 -19.00
N ASN A 106 -2.61 -10.69 -18.26
CA ASN A 106 -1.27 -10.15 -18.44
C ASN A 106 -0.20 -10.83 -17.57
N PHE A 107 -0.62 -11.50 -16.48
CA PHE A 107 0.26 -12.12 -15.49
C PHE A 107 -0.30 -13.49 -15.10
N GLN A 108 0.24 -14.54 -15.71
CA GLN A 108 -0.06 -15.91 -15.32
C GLN A 108 0.84 -16.28 -14.15
N VAL A 109 0.34 -16.07 -12.94
CA VAL A 109 0.96 -16.59 -11.72
C VAL A 109 0.25 -17.88 -11.36
N GLU A 110 0.99 -18.94 -11.06
CA GLU A 110 0.40 -20.26 -10.77
C GLU A 110 -0.45 -20.25 -9.50
N GLN A 111 -0.08 -19.42 -8.52
CA GLN A 111 -0.78 -19.27 -7.25
C GLN A 111 -1.09 -17.81 -6.96
N VAL A 112 -2.18 -17.58 -6.20
CA VAL A 112 -2.47 -16.25 -5.66
C VAL A 112 -1.40 -15.89 -4.63
N LEU A 113 -0.63 -14.86 -4.91
CA LEU A 113 0.38 -14.33 -3.98
C LEU A 113 -0.35 -13.51 -2.91
N LYS A 114 -0.24 -13.94 -1.65
CA LYS A 114 -0.90 -13.29 -0.52
C LYS A 114 -0.36 -11.88 -0.29
N GLY A 115 -1.24 -10.98 0.14
CA GLY A 115 -0.85 -9.65 0.60
C GLY A 115 -0.19 -9.70 1.97
N HIS A 116 0.67 -8.72 2.26
CA HIS A 116 1.44 -8.65 3.51
C HIS A 116 1.78 -7.20 3.87
N PHE A 117 2.28 -6.98 5.08
CA PHE A 117 2.85 -5.69 5.46
C PHE A 117 4.23 -5.52 4.84
N ALA A 118 4.40 -4.49 4.01
CA ALA A 118 5.68 -4.20 3.40
C ALA A 118 6.66 -3.71 4.46
N SER A 119 7.85 -4.33 4.50
CA SER A 119 8.93 -4.03 5.44
C SER A 119 9.39 -2.57 5.35
N ALA A 120 9.50 -2.05 4.13
CA ALA A 120 9.78 -0.66 3.86
C ALA A 120 9.06 -0.22 2.58
N SER A 121 8.66 1.04 2.50
CA SER A 121 8.05 1.58 1.27
C SER A 121 8.38 3.04 1.10
N ARG A 122 9.16 3.33 0.06
CA ARG A 122 9.61 4.69 -0.27
C ARG A 122 8.78 5.22 -1.43
N PHE A 123 7.91 6.18 -1.14
CA PHE A 123 7.10 6.82 -2.16
C PHE A 123 7.85 7.97 -2.82
N SER A 124 8.04 7.88 -4.14
CA SER A 124 8.79 8.86 -4.92
C SER A 124 7.90 9.59 -5.92
N LYS A 125 7.93 10.93 -5.83
CA LYS A 125 7.31 11.81 -6.83
C LYS A 125 8.00 11.71 -8.18
N THR A 126 9.33 11.60 -8.20
CA THR A 126 10.11 11.52 -9.44
C THR A 126 9.87 10.19 -10.15
N SER A 127 9.78 9.09 -9.39
CA SER A 127 9.35 7.79 -9.93
C SER A 127 7.96 7.89 -10.56
N GLY A 128 7.00 8.49 -9.86
CA GLY A 128 5.64 8.65 -10.37
C GLY A 128 5.53 9.48 -11.65
N GLN A 129 6.45 10.42 -11.91
CA GLN A 129 6.49 11.15 -13.19
C GLN A 129 6.76 10.24 -14.39
N SER A 130 7.55 9.18 -14.22
CA SER A 130 7.83 8.20 -15.28
C SER A 130 6.59 7.37 -15.69
N PHE A 131 5.51 7.44 -14.91
CA PHE A 131 4.23 6.77 -15.18
C PHE A 131 3.19 7.67 -15.83
N LEU A 132 3.52 8.95 -16.08
CA LEU A 132 2.59 9.91 -16.64
C LEU A 132 2.92 10.21 -18.10
N THR A 133 1.94 10.04 -18.99
CA THR A 133 2.10 10.49 -20.38
C THR A 133 2.29 12.00 -20.45
N LYS A 134 2.84 12.50 -21.56
CA LYS A 134 3.04 13.96 -21.78
C LYS A 134 1.81 14.81 -21.47
N LYS A 135 0.60 14.31 -21.79
CA LYS A 135 -0.68 15.00 -21.54
C LYS A 135 -1.04 15.12 -20.05
N CYS A 136 -0.43 14.30 -19.21
CA CYS A 136 -0.70 14.19 -17.78
C CYS A 136 0.49 14.63 -16.91
N GLN A 137 1.58 15.16 -17.47
CA GLN A 137 2.81 15.47 -16.74
C GLN A 137 2.65 16.56 -15.66
N THR A 138 1.57 17.36 -15.73
CA THR A 138 1.24 18.32 -14.67
C THR A 138 0.69 17.65 -13.41
N ASP A 139 0.24 16.40 -13.52
CA ASP A 139 -0.26 15.65 -12.37
C ASP A 139 0.90 15.24 -11.45
N VAL A 140 0.57 15.07 -10.17
CA VAL A 140 1.53 14.57 -9.17
C VAL A 140 1.07 13.18 -8.74
N LEU A 141 1.90 12.20 -9.08
CA LEU A 141 1.76 10.80 -8.68
C LEU A 141 2.97 10.43 -7.82
N TYR A 142 2.71 9.77 -6.70
CA TYR A 142 3.73 9.14 -5.87
C TYR A 142 3.63 7.63 -6.06
N ILE A 143 4.75 6.97 -6.34
CA ILE A 143 4.83 5.51 -6.51
C ILE A 143 5.91 4.97 -5.60
N CYS A 144 5.68 3.82 -4.99
CA CYS A 144 6.69 3.10 -4.23
C CYS A 144 7.52 2.17 -5.11
N ASP A 145 8.69 1.80 -4.60
CA ASP A 145 9.46 0.68 -5.14
C ASP A 145 8.62 -0.62 -5.07
N PRO A 146 8.72 -1.54 -6.05
CA PRO A 146 7.97 -2.79 -6.03
C PRO A 146 8.33 -3.67 -4.85
N CYS A 147 7.35 -4.40 -4.33
CA CYS A 147 7.60 -5.56 -3.49
C CYS A 147 7.82 -6.78 -4.39
N GLU A 148 8.90 -7.50 -4.15
CA GLU A 148 9.30 -8.68 -4.92
C GLU A 148 8.55 -9.92 -4.41
N HIS A 149 7.97 -10.67 -5.34
CA HIS A 149 7.31 -11.93 -5.06
C HIS A 149 7.82 -12.99 -6.03
N SER A 150 8.46 -14.01 -5.50
CA SER A 150 8.89 -15.15 -6.30
C SER A 150 7.68 -15.92 -6.81
N THR A 151 7.61 -16.11 -8.13
CA THR A 151 6.57 -16.91 -8.80
C THR A 151 6.95 -18.37 -8.93
N GLY A 152 8.17 -18.72 -8.51
CA GLY A 152 8.71 -20.08 -8.59
C GLY A 152 7.87 -21.07 -7.79
N ASN A 153 7.69 -22.24 -8.40
CA ASN A 153 7.14 -23.45 -7.80
C ASN A 153 7.85 -23.75 -6.47
N VAL A 154 7.30 -23.29 -5.36
CA VAL A 154 7.63 -23.85 -4.05
C VAL A 154 6.97 -25.23 -4.05
N SER A 155 7.67 -26.23 -4.58
CA SER A 155 7.43 -27.63 -4.26
C SER A 155 7.44 -27.73 -2.74
N ALA A 156 6.25 -27.81 -2.17
CA ALA A 156 6.04 -27.97 -0.75
C ALA A 156 6.78 -29.21 -0.26
N GLY A 157 7.78 -29.01 0.59
CA GLY A 157 8.38 -30.03 1.46
C GLY A 157 9.23 -31.09 0.75
N GLY A 158 10.55 -31.06 0.98
CA GLY A 158 11.40 -32.19 0.64
C GLY A 158 12.88 -31.87 0.71
N SER A 159 13.50 -32.32 1.79
CA SER A 159 14.94 -32.38 1.99
C SER A 159 15.67 -33.15 0.86
N GLY A 160 16.78 -32.58 0.38
CA GLY A 160 17.95 -33.32 -0.10
C GLY A 160 17.95 -33.74 -1.57
N GLY A 161 19.12 -33.59 -2.21
CA GLY A 161 19.47 -34.35 -3.41
C GLY A 161 19.95 -33.51 -4.59
N VAL A 162 21.27 -33.53 -4.76
CA VAL A 162 22.12 -33.28 -5.93
C VAL A 162 21.46 -33.62 -7.28
N ASP A 163 21.63 -32.76 -8.30
CA ASP A 163 22.39 -33.05 -9.54
C ASP A 163 22.03 -32.08 -10.66
N GLY A 164 23.06 -31.69 -11.41
CA GLY A 164 23.01 -30.70 -12.47
C GLY A 164 22.00 -31.01 -13.58
N GLY A 165 21.17 -30.02 -13.87
CA GLY A 165 20.37 -29.94 -15.08
C GLY A 165 19.91 -28.51 -15.23
N ALA A 166 20.41 -27.84 -16.27
CA ALA A 166 19.95 -26.51 -16.68
C ALA A 166 18.46 -26.61 -17.06
N ALA A 167 17.59 -26.43 -16.08
CA ALA A 167 16.19 -26.16 -16.33
C ALA A 167 16.11 -24.68 -16.73
N ASP A 168 15.92 -24.46 -18.02
CA ASP A 168 15.56 -23.19 -18.66
C ASP A 168 14.13 -22.78 -18.21
N GLY A 169 13.96 -22.62 -16.90
CA GLY A 169 12.75 -22.16 -16.23
C GLY A 169 12.95 -20.69 -15.90
N ASN A 170 12.40 -19.82 -16.73
CA ASN A 170 12.43 -18.38 -16.55
C ASN A 170 11.60 -17.97 -15.32
N ASP A 171 12.17 -18.14 -14.12
CA ASP A 171 11.60 -17.73 -12.84
C ASP A 171 11.72 -16.20 -12.68
N ASP A 172 10.96 -15.43 -13.45
CA ASP A 172 10.88 -13.97 -13.29
C ASP A 172 10.18 -13.62 -11.98
N ASP A 173 10.77 -12.76 -11.15
CA ASP A 173 10.09 -12.28 -9.93
C ASP A 173 8.99 -11.28 -10.29
N LEU A 174 7.84 -11.38 -9.61
CA LEU A 174 6.73 -10.46 -9.79
C LEU A 174 6.88 -9.27 -8.85
N GLY A 175 6.95 -8.07 -9.41
CA GLY A 175 6.95 -6.81 -8.68
C GLY A 175 5.54 -6.28 -8.48
N VAL A 176 5.12 -6.15 -7.22
CA VAL A 176 3.85 -5.51 -6.85
C VAL A 176 4.12 -4.10 -6.32
N PHE A 177 3.64 -3.09 -7.02
CA PHE A 177 3.85 -1.69 -6.66
C PHE A 177 2.54 -0.96 -6.41
N ARG A 178 2.65 0.16 -5.70
CA ARG A 178 1.50 0.95 -5.25
C ARG A 178 1.82 2.43 -5.28
N GLY A 179 0.76 3.22 -5.34
CA GLY A 179 0.90 4.66 -5.53
C GLY A 179 -0.35 5.44 -5.17
N VAL A 180 -0.20 6.75 -5.17
CA VAL A 180 -1.30 7.66 -4.95
C VAL A 180 -1.09 9.00 -5.66
N PHE A 181 -2.16 9.50 -6.26
CA PHE A 181 -2.19 10.83 -6.85
C PHE A 181 -2.46 11.90 -5.78
N LYS A 182 -1.73 13.02 -5.84
CA LYS A 182 -1.94 14.16 -4.93
C LYS A 182 -3.31 14.82 -5.07
N GLY A 183 -3.91 14.77 -6.27
CA GLY A 183 -5.13 15.51 -6.60
C GLY A 183 -5.92 14.88 -7.74
N PHE A 184 -6.18 13.57 -7.66
CA PHE A 184 -6.74 12.79 -8.78
C PHE A 184 -8.06 13.34 -9.33
N VAL A 185 -8.96 13.83 -8.47
CA VAL A 185 -10.28 14.32 -8.90
C VAL A 185 -10.17 15.44 -9.94
N LYS A 186 -9.13 16.28 -9.82
CA LYS A 186 -8.85 17.43 -10.68
C LYS A 186 -7.70 17.17 -11.68
N SER A 187 -7.23 15.93 -11.78
CA SER A 187 -6.04 15.59 -12.57
C SER A 187 -6.35 15.51 -14.06
N LYS A 188 -5.33 15.79 -14.88
CA LYS A 188 -5.39 15.58 -16.34
C LYS A 188 -5.52 14.10 -16.70
N THR A 189 -5.00 13.22 -15.86
CA THR A 189 -5.16 11.77 -15.99
C THR A 189 -6.62 11.37 -15.90
N ARG A 190 -7.35 11.86 -14.89
CA ARG A 190 -8.78 11.59 -14.75
C ARG A 190 -9.59 12.20 -15.90
N GLU A 191 -9.25 13.43 -16.30
CA GLU A 191 -9.85 14.07 -17.47
C GLU A 191 -9.68 13.19 -18.73
N CYS A 192 -8.49 12.64 -18.97
CA CYS A 192 -8.22 11.74 -20.09
C CYS A 192 -9.05 10.45 -20.02
N LEU A 193 -9.16 9.82 -18.86
CA LEU A 193 -9.96 8.60 -18.66
C LEU A 193 -11.43 8.85 -19.03
N ILE A 194 -12.00 9.95 -18.53
CA ILE A 194 -13.41 10.32 -18.78
C ILE A 194 -13.60 10.68 -20.25
N LYS A 195 -12.72 11.52 -20.82
CA LYS A 195 -12.81 11.94 -22.22
C LYS A 195 -12.72 10.77 -23.20
N ARG A 196 -11.92 9.75 -22.86
CA ARG A 196 -11.81 8.51 -23.65
C ARG A 196 -12.91 7.50 -23.35
N GLN A 197 -13.85 7.79 -22.46
CA GLN A 197 -14.95 6.91 -22.07
C GLN A 197 -14.45 5.53 -21.59
N ILE A 198 -13.31 5.52 -20.88
CA ILE A 198 -12.77 4.27 -20.35
C ILE A 198 -13.72 3.78 -19.26
N GLN A 199 -14.21 2.54 -19.42
CA GLN A 199 -15.08 1.89 -18.46
C GLN A 199 -14.30 1.49 -17.21
N PHE A 200 -15.01 1.37 -16.09
CA PHE A 200 -14.44 0.75 -14.90
C PHE A 200 -14.28 -0.75 -15.13
N GLU A 201 -13.30 -1.35 -14.47
CA GLU A 201 -13.16 -2.80 -14.40
C GLU A 201 -14.27 -3.40 -13.53
N ASP A 202 -15.01 -4.37 -14.08
CA ASP A 202 -16.17 -4.95 -13.39
C ASP A 202 -15.76 -5.82 -12.20
N HIS A 203 -14.69 -6.60 -12.36
CA HIS A 203 -14.25 -7.60 -11.38
C HIS A 203 -13.09 -7.14 -10.49
N ILE A 204 -12.50 -5.97 -10.78
CA ILE A 204 -11.36 -5.45 -10.04
C ILE A 204 -11.81 -4.28 -9.15
N ARG A 205 -11.35 -4.30 -7.91
CA ARG A 205 -11.58 -3.23 -6.93
C ARG A 205 -10.26 -2.81 -6.33
N CYS A 206 -10.18 -1.55 -5.95
CA CYS A 206 -9.00 -1.01 -5.28
C CYS A 206 -8.75 -1.82 -3.98
N PRO A 207 -7.57 -2.42 -3.78
CA PRO A 207 -7.31 -3.23 -2.59
C PRO A 207 -7.37 -2.40 -1.32
N TYR A 208 -7.08 -1.10 -1.42
CA TYR A 208 -6.98 -0.17 -0.29
C TYR A 208 -8.35 0.38 0.15
N CYS A 209 -9.15 0.91 -0.78
CA CYS A 209 -10.42 1.60 -0.47
C CYS A 209 -11.66 0.92 -1.06
N LYS A 210 -11.50 -0.24 -1.69
CA LYS A 210 -12.56 -1.06 -2.32
C LYS A 210 -13.37 -0.38 -3.42
N SER A 211 -12.96 0.82 -3.86
CA SER A 211 -13.64 1.55 -4.92
C SER A 211 -13.36 0.96 -6.31
N ARG A 212 -14.22 1.30 -7.28
CA ARG A 212 -14.05 0.95 -8.69
C ARG A 212 -12.75 1.53 -9.26
N VAL A 213 -12.16 0.83 -10.22
CA VAL A 213 -10.86 1.17 -10.82
C VAL A 213 -10.93 1.20 -12.34
N TRP A 214 -10.10 2.03 -12.95
CA TRP A 214 -9.80 1.99 -14.38
C TRP A 214 -8.49 1.24 -14.61
N SER A 215 -8.40 0.45 -15.68
CA SER A 215 -7.11 -0.04 -16.20
C SER A 215 -6.38 1.07 -16.94
N MET A 216 -5.22 1.47 -16.42
CA MET A 216 -4.38 2.50 -17.03
C MET A 216 -3.66 1.96 -18.27
N THR A 217 -3.32 0.67 -18.24
CA THR A 217 -2.75 -0.07 -19.37
C THR A 217 -3.73 -0.10 -20.54
N LEU A 218 -4.98 -0.54 -20.32
CA LEU A 218 -6.00 -0.57 -21.39
C LEU A 218 -6.37 0.84 -21.87
N ALA A 219 -6.37 1.82 -20.96
CA ALA A 219 -6.60 3.23 -21.31
C ALA A 219 -5.49 3.83 -22.20
N LYS A 220 -4.35 3.15 -22.38
CA LYS A 220 -3.14 3.67 -23.06
C LYS A 220 -2.71 5.01 -22.46
N LEU A 221 -2.65 5.06 -21.14
CA LEU A 221 -2.20 6.21 -20.35
C LEU A 221 -0.90 5.93 -19.58
N VAL A 222 -0.16 4.92 -20.05
CA VAL A 222 1.13 4.51 -19.49
C VAL A 222 2.23 4.74 -20.52
N PRO A 223 3.27 5.52 -20.22
CA PRO A 223 4.49 5.49 -21.01
C PRO A 223 5.31 4.24 -20.62
N MET A 224 4.98 3.11 -21.26
CA MET A 224 5.47 1.77 -20.89
C MET A 224 6.98 1.70 -20.66
N LYS A 225 7.78 2.21 -21.61
CA LYS A 225 9.25 2.15 -21.53
C LYS A 225 9.80 2.86 -20.28
N SER A 226 9.34 4.07 -19.98
CA SER A 226 9.85 4.81 -18.82
C SER A 226 9.32 4.24 -17.51
N ALA A 227 8.09 3.73 -17.49
CA ALA A 227 7.51 3.09 -16.32
C ALA A 227 8.24 1.79 -15.97
N LEU A 228 8.43 0.89 -16.94
CA LEU A 228 9.14 -0.38 -16.77
C LEU A 228 10.60 -0.19 -16.33
N ARG A 229 11.33 0.70 -17.00
CA ARG A 229 12.70 1.05 -16.59
C ARG A 229 12.76 1.53 -15.16
N LYS A 230 11.77 2.32 -14.73
CA LYS A 230 11.74 2.85 -13.36
C LYS A 230 11.42 1.77 -12.32
N LEU A 231 10.74 0.71 -12.72
CA LEU A 231 10.41 -0.45 -11.89
C LEU A 231 11.54 -1.50 -11.83
N GLY A 232 12.65 -1.31 -12.54
CA GLY A 232 13.71 -2.34 -12.61
C GLY A 232 13.32 -3.54 -13.46
N SER A 233 12.51 -3.30 -14.50
CA SER A 233 11.98 -4.34 -15.37
C SER A 233 12.66 -4.33 -16.75
N VAL A 234 12.75 -5.51 -17.40
CA VAL A 234 13.35 -5.69 -18.72
C VAL A 234 12.55 -4.97 -19.81
N ASP A 235 13.22 -4.46 -20.83
CA ASP A 235 12.56 -3.92 -22.02
C ASP A 235 11.69 -5.00 -22.68
N GLY A 236 10.38 -4.71 -22.84
CA GLY A 236 9.41 -5.65 -23.44
C GLY A 236 8.62 -6.47 -22.42
N SER A 237 8.91 -6.33 -21.13
CA SER A 237 8.12 -6.93 -20.06
C SER A 237 6.69 -6.35 -19.98
N ARG A 238 5.81 -7.07 -19.27
CA ARG A 238 4.42 -6.66 -19.09
C ARG A 238 4.26 -5.78 -17.86
N LEU A 239 3.34 -4.82 -17.97
CA LEU A 239 2.95 -3.89 -16.92
C LEU A 239 1.43 -3.75 -16.89
N GLU A 240 0.84 -4.00 -15.73
CA GLU A 240 -0.58 -3.76 -15.48
C GLU A 240 -0.72 -2.89 -14.24
N TYR A 241 -1.48 -1.81 -14.35
CA TYR A 241 -1.88 -1.08 -13.15
C TYR A 241 -3.23 -0.41 -13.32
N PHE A 242 -3.84 -0.22 -12.17
CA PHE A 242 -5.19 0.29 -12.04
C PHE A 242 -5.19 1.51 -11.12
N VAL A 243 -6.09 2.45 -11.41
CA VAL A 243 -6.30 3.64 -10.57
C VAL A 243 -7.76 3.74 -10.18
N CYS A 244 -8.03 3.92 -8.90
CA CYS A 244 -9.39 4.06 -8.39
C CYS A 244 -9.92 5.49 -8.48
N VAL A 245 -11.22 5.69 -8.27
CA VAL A 245 -11.86 7.02 -8.25
C VAL A 245 -11.26 8.01 -7.23
N HIS A 246 -10.58 7.50 -6.20
CA HIS A 246 -9.88 8.30 -5.20
C HIS A 246 -8.41 8.56 -5.54
N GLY A 247 -7.89 8.00 -6.63
CA GLY A 247 -6.50 8.19 -7.06
C GLY A 247 -5.50 7.21 -6.44
N HIS A 248 -5.96 6.12 -5.82
CA HIS A 248 -5.08 5.05 -5.36
C HIS A 248 -4.67 4.17 -6.54
N LEU A 249 -3.40 3.81 -6.59
CA LEU A 249 -2.80 2.99 -7.62
C LEU A 249 -2.34 1.66 -7.04
N HIS A 250 -2.64 0.57 -7.74
CA HIS A 250 -1.97 -0.73 -7.54
C HIS A 250 -1.60 -1.30 -8.90
N GLY A 251 -0.45 -1.96 -8.98
CA GLY A 251 0.04 -2.54 -10.22
C GLY A 251 1.02 -3.67 -10.01
N THR A 252 1.27 -4.38 -11.10
CA THR A 252 2.14 -5.53 -11.22
C THR A 252 3.04 -5.39 -12.45
N CYS A 253 4.28 -5.82 -12.31
CA CYS A 253 5.25 -5.93 -13.40
C CYS A 253 6.14 -7.16 -13.19
N TRP A 254 6.73 -7.68 -14.26
CA TRP A 254 7.84 -8.61 -14.14
C TRP A 254 9.11 -7.84 -13.78
N LEU A 255 9.95 -8.36 -12.90
CA LEU A 255 11.21 -7.73 -12.52
C LEU A 255 12.36 -8.44 -13.23
N THR A 256 13.41 -7.69 -13.55
CA THR A 256 14.66 -8.30 -13.99
C THR A 256 15.35 -8.92 -12.79
N ARG A 257 15.68 -10.21 -12.85
CA ARG A 257 16.64 -10.77 -11.88
C ARG A 257 17.98 -10.09 -12.08
N LEU A 258 18.49 -9.46 -11.02
CA LEU A 258 19.89 -9.08 -10.97
C LEU A 258 20.65 -10.39 -10.75
N SER A 259 21.36 -10.90 -11.77
CA SER A 259 22.38 -11.93 -11.49
C SER A 259 23.38 -11.28 -10.56
N SER A 260 23.65 -11.95 -9.45
CA SER A 260 24.72 -11.57 -8.52
C SER A 260 26.06 -11.96 -9.15
N ASP A 261 26.38 -11.43 -10.32
CA ASP A 261 27.72 -11.51 -10.89
C ASP A 261 28.51 -10.33 -10.34
N ASP A 262 28.97 -10.48 -9.10
CA ASP A 262 30.15 -9.76 -8.60
C ASP A 262 31.38 -10.43 -9.25
N ASP A 263 31.52 -10.29 -10.57
CA ASP A 263 32.82 -10.49 -11.24
C ASP A 263 33.58 -9.17 -11.14
N ASP A 264 34.22 -9.02 -9.97
CA ASP A 264 35.28 -8.07 -9.69
C ASP A 264 36.52 -8.46 -10.51
N ASP A 265 36.72 -7.81 -11.66
CA ASP A 265 37.97 -7.85 -12.41
C ASP A 265 38.27 -6.46 -12.99
N GLY A 266 39.14 -5.70 -12.31
CA GLY A 266 39.74 -4.50 -12.88
C GLY A 266 40.27 -3.50 -11.85
N GLU A 267 41.44 -3.81 -11.29
CA GLU A 267 42.29 -2.99 -10.42
C GLU A 267 42.44 -1.53 -10.88
N ASP A 268 42.30 -0.58 -9.95
CA ASP A 268 43.29 0.49 -9.67
C ASP A 268 42.83 1.40 -8.50
N ASP A 269 43.43 1.14 -7.34
CA ASP A 269 43.99 2.06 -6.33
C ASP A 269 43.16 3.11 -5.52
N GLU A 270 43.19 2.87 -4.20
CA GLU A 270 43.43 3.79 -3.07
C GLU A 270 42.23 4.42 -2.28
N LEU A 271 42.00 3.79 -1.11
CA LEU A 271 41.76 4.33 0.25
C LEU A 271 40.57 5.29 0.52
N VAL A 272 39.60 4.85 1.34
CA VAL A 272 39.52 5.10 2.81
C VAL A 272 38.21 4.59 3.45
N GLY A 273 38.33 3.75 4.49
CA GLY A 273 37.69 3.98 5.81
C GLY A 273 36.18 3.84 6.03
N SER A 274 35.82 2.76 6.74
CA SER A 274 34.88 2.71 7.90
C SER A 274 33.49 2.08 7.74
N SER A 275 33.37 0.92 8.39
CA SER A 275 32.33 0.52 9.37
C SER A 275 30.90 0.13 8.92
N SER A 276 30.66 -1.17 9.09
CA SER A 276 29.50 -1.87 9.68
C SER A 276 28.08 -1.62 9.16
N THR A 277 27.38 -2.70 8.80
CA THR A 277 26.09 -3.10 9.41
C THR A 277 25.69 -4.51 9.01
N GLY A 278 25.23 -5.28 10.00
CA GLY A 278 24.87 -6.69 9.88
C GLY A 278 23.58 -6.92 9.10
N LYS A 279 23.57 -8.00 8.32
CA LYS A 279 22.36 -8.57 7.71
C LYS A 279 21.53 -9.25 8.80
N THR A 280 20.33 -8.75 9.06
CA THR A 280 19.30 -9.49 9.80
C THR A 280 18.30 -10.05 8.80
N SER A 281 18.34 -11.37 8.60
CA SER A 281 17.26 -12.14 7.99
C SER A 281 16.09 -12.19 8.96
N SER A 282 14.95 -11.59 8.61
CA SER A 282 13.71 -11.78 9.36
C SER A 282 12.78 -12.70 8.57
N SER A 283 12.60 -13.91 9.09
CA SER A 283 11.53 -14.84 8.74
C SER A 283 10.18 -14.13 8.78
N GLY A 284 9.47 -14.13 7.65
CA GLY A 284 8.14 -13.56 7.55
C GLY A 284 7.14 -14.36 8.38
N GLU A 285 6.60 -13.75 9.43
CA GLU A 285 5.46 -14.29 10.17
C GLU A 285 4.21 -14.19 9.27
N GLU A 286 3.54 -15.34 9.09
CA GLU A 286 2.33 -15.45 8.29
C GLU A 286 1.16 -14.76 9.03
N VAL A 287 0.84 -13.53 8.62
CA VAL A 287 -0.30 -12.80 9.18
C VAL A 287 -1.57 -13.20 8.43
N CYS A 288 -2.52 -13.76 9.17
CA CYS A 288 -3.84 -14.18 8.69
C CYS A 288 -4.56 -13.02 7.96
N GLU A 289 -5.10 -13.26 6.76
CA GLU A 289 -5.87 -12.27 5.95
C GLU A 289 -6.99 -11.57 6.74
N THR A 290 -7.47 -12.20 7.82
CA THR A 290 -8.48 -11.68 8.73
C THR A 290 -8.03 -10.47 9.56
N LEU A 291 -6.72 -10.23 9.71
CA LEU A 291 -6.16 -9.15 10.54
C LEU A 291 -6.11 -7.78 9.87
N ILE A 292 -6.37 -7.68 8.56
CA ILE A 292 -6.39 -6.41 7.83
C ILE A 292 -7.85 -5.93 7.69
N CYS A 293 -8.55 -5.89 8.82
CA CYS A 293 -9.89 -5.29 8.94
C CYS A 293 -9.81 -3.76 9.09
N LEU A 294 -9.17 -3.09 8.13
CA LEU A 294 -9.18 -1.63 8.01
C LEU A 294 -10.35 -1.18 7.12
#